data_AF-A0A2E6TAT1-F1
#
_entry.id   AF-A0A2E6TAT1-F1
#
_cell.length_a   1.000
_cell.length_b   1.000
_cell.length_c   1.000
_cell.angle_alpha   90.00
_cell.angle_beta   90.00
_cell.angle_gamma   90.00
#
_symmetry.space_group_name_H-M   'P 1'
#
loop_
_entity.id
_entity.type
_entity.pdbx_description
1 polymer ?
#
loop_
_entity_poly.entity_id
_entity_poly.type
_entity_poly.pdbx_seq_one_letter_code
_entity_poly.pdbx_strand_id
1 'polypeptide(L)'
;MNFKYNLHLNDLLNETSLKNATTIAIDAEFSGLNPLTDKLHLIQICDGTEFVHFIRFKDSYNAPNLKEILENENILKIFHYGRSDLSFFKKHLNITVKNIFDTKIASKICRKFTMHHGLKNLTKDLLGITLDKEMQTSDWGVDKYTEQQIKYAANDVLHLHKIKNKLEIILKRENKHLLAEKCFEFLDTRTDLDLNGLDDIFEH
;
A
#
# COMPACT_ATOMS: atom_id res chain seq x y z
N MET A 1 -6.14 -4.49 -19.01
CA MET A 1 -7.00 -4.80 -17.85
C MET A 1 -8.14 -3.80 -17.86
N ASN A 2 -9.39 -4.28 -17.88
CA ASN A 2 -10.55 -3.43 -17.75
C ASN A 2 -10.94 -3.40 -16.27
N PHE A 3 -10.42 -2.43 -15.52
CA PHE A 3 -10.89 -2.17 -14.16
C PHE A 3 -11.90 -1.02 -14.20
N LYS A 4 -12.80 -1.00 -13.21
CA LYS A 4 -13.64 0.16 -12.93
C LYS A 4 -13.03 0.94 -11.78
N TYR A 5 -13.33 2.23 -11.69
CA TYR A 5 -12.86 3.02 -10.57
C TYR A 5 -13.82 4.14 -10.19
N ASN A 6 -13.72 4.58 -8.94
CA ASN A 6 -14.27 5.85 -8.48
C ASN A 6 -13.13 6.73 -7.97
N LEU A 7 -13.14 8.00 -8.36
CA LEU A 7 -12.24 9.02 -7.83
C LEU A 7 -12.98 9.88 -6.82
N HIS A 8 -12.54 9.82 -5.58
CA HIS A 8 -13.05 10.58 -4.44
C HIS A 8 -12.12 11.75 -4.13
N LEU A 9 -12.66 12.79 -3.51
CA LEU A 9 -11.92 13.98 -3.11
C LEU A 9 -11.85 14.06 -1.59
N ASN A 10 -10.63 14.09 -1.05
CA ASN A 10 -10.25 14.17 0.36
C ASN A 10 -10.70 13.00 1.26
N ASP A 11 -11.82 12.34 0.99
CA ASP A 11 -12.27 11.18 1.77
C ASP A 11 -13.08 10.21 0.89
N LEU A 12 -13.26 8.99 1.39
CA LEU A 12 -14.23 8.05 0.87
C LEU A 12 -15.67 8.53 1.15
N LEU A 13 -16.62 8.11 0.32
CA LEU A 13 -18.05 8.24 0.64
C LEU A 13 -18.40 7.36 1.85
N ASN A 14 -19.41 7.75 2.63
CA ASN A 14 -19.82 6.96 3.80
C ASN A 14 -20.26 5.54 3.40
N GLU A 15 -21.02 5.43 2.31
CA GLU A 15 -21.47 4.15 1.75
C GLU A 15 -20.48 3.67 0.69
N THR A 16 -19.47 2.89 1.09
CA THR A 16 -18.53 2.23 0.17
C THR A 16 -18.57 0.72 0.33
N SER A 17 -18.28 -0.02 -0.76
CA SER A 17 -18.11 -1.48 -0.69
C SER A 17 -16.99 -1.89 0.26
N LEU A 18 -15.99 -1.03 0.45
CA LEU A 18 -14.83 -1.26 1.31
C LEU A 18 -15.20 -1.47 2.79
N LYS A 19 -16.32 -0.91 3.28
CA LYS A 19 -16.76 -1.12 4.68
C LYS A 19 -17.12 -2.58 4.97
N ASN A 20 -17.52 -3.34 3.96
CA ASN A 20 -17.88 -4.76 4.07
C ASN A 20 -16.73 -5.71 3.69
N ALA A 21 -15.58 -5.16 3.29
CA ALA A 21 -14.44 -5.96 2.89
C ALA A 21 -13.74 -6.55 4.12
N THR A 22 -13.29 -7.79 4.01
CA THR A 22 -12.42 -8.42 5.03
C THR A 22 -10.93 -8.21 4.73
N THR A 23 -10.61 -7.79 3.51
CA THR A 23 -9.25 -7.51 3.06
C THR A 23 -9.27 -6.44 1.97
N ILE A 24 -8.30 -5.52 2.02
CA ILE A 24 -8.10 -4.49 1.01
C ILE A 24 -6.62 -4.36 0.68
N ALA A 25 -6.32 -4.03 -0.57
CA ALA A 25 -5.00 -3.70 -1.09
C ALA A 25 -4.88 -2.18 -1.18
N ILE A 26 -3.76 -1.63 -0.72
CA ILE A 26 -3.54 -0.18 -0.63
C ILE A 26 -2.15 0.15 -1.14
N ASP A 27 -2.06 1.29 -1.82
CA ASP A 27 -0.82 1.96 -2.20
C ASP A 27 -1.09 3.48 -2.29
N ALA A 28 -0.04 4.30 -2.30
CA ALA A 28 -0.19 5.76 -2.32
C ALA A 28 0.89 6.48 -3.13
N GLU A 29 0.56 7.70 -3.58
CA GLU A 29 1.43 8.54 -4.39
C GLU A 29 1.72 9.87 -3.69
N PHE A 30 2.97 10.32 -3.82
CA PHE A 30 3.52 11.44 -3.08
C PHE A 30 4.29 12.43 -3.96
N SER A 31 4.62 13.61 -3.43
CA SER A 31 5.54 14.55 -4.10
C SER A 31 7.01 14.12 -4.04
N GLY A 32 7.33 13.18 -3.15
CA GLY A 32 8.67 12.73 -2.83
C GLY A 32 8.62 11.69 -1.72
N LEU A 33 9.77 11.34 -1.14
CA LEU A 33 9.89 10.23 -0.18
C LEU A 33 10.05 10.67 1.28
N ASN A 34 10.05 11.97 1.56
CA ASN A 34 10.15 12.51 2.92
C ASN A 34 8.77 12.96 3.43
N PRO A 35 8.13 12.19 4.35
CA PRO A 35 6.80 12.53 4.86
C PRO A 35 6.73 13.91 5.54
N LEU A 36 7.85 14.44 6.04
CA LEU A 36 7.87 15.72 6.75
C LEU A 36 7.79 16.93 5.81
N THR A 37 8.23 16.77 4.55
CA THR A 37 8.33 17.87 3.58
C THR A 37 7.49 17.67 2.33
N ASP A 38 7.24 16.42 1.96
CA ASP A 38 6.51 16.04 0.76
C ASP A 38 5.03 15.84 1.06
N LYS A 39 4.18 15.97 0.03
CA LYS A 39 2.72 15.83 0.19
C LYS A 39 2.24 14.46 -0.27
N LEU A 40 1.26 13.91 0.44
CA LEU A 40 0.38 12.84 -0.02
C LEU A 40 -0.64 13.39 -1.02
N HIS A 41 -0.75 12.78 -2.20
CA HIS A 41 -1.64 13.19 -3.29
C HIS A 41 -2.74 12.19 -3.61
N LEU A 42 -2.42 10.90 -3.60
CA LEU A 42 -3.35 9.84 -4.00
C LEU A 42 -3.22 8.65 -3.06
N ILE A 43 -4.35 8.05 -2.73
CA ILE A 43 -4.42 6.69 -2.18
C ILE A 43 -5.27 5.86 -3.14
N GLN A 44 -4.78 4.68 -3.49
CA GLN A 44 -5.51 3.68 -4.27
C GLN A 44 -5.90 2.51 -3.35
N ILE A 45 -7.15 2.08 -3.41
CA ILE A 45 -7.68 0.96 -2.62
C ILE A 45 -8.50 0.01 -3.51
N CYS A 46 -8.27 -1.29 -3.35
CA CYS A 46 -8.99 -2.35 -4.04
C CYS A 46 -9.32 -3.47 -3.04
N ASP A 47 -10.54 -4.03 -3.06
CA ASP A 47 -10.97 -5.12 -2.17
C ASP A 47 -10.77 -6.52 -2.79
N GLY A 48 -9.91 -6.61 -3.81
CA GLY A 48 -9.65 -7.85 -4.56
C GLY A 48 -10.61 -8.07 -5.74
N THR A 49 -11.59 -7.18 -5.91
CA THR A 49 -12.37 -7.07 -7.15
C THR A 49 -11.61 -6.28 -8.22
N GLU A 50 -12.17 -6.17 -9.43
CA GLU A 50 -11.63 -5.29 -10.48
C GLU A 50 -12.17 -3.85 -10.36
N PHE A 51 -12.43 -3.38 -9.13
CA PHE A 51 -12.88 -2.04 -8.81
C PHE A 51 -11.87 -1.32 -7.89
N VAL A 52 -11.42 -0.13 -8.30
CA VAL A 52 -10.44 0.67 -7.54
C VAL A 52 -11.07 1.96 -7.02
N HIS A 53 -10.89 2.23 -5.74
CA HIS A 53 -11.21 3.52 -5.13
C HIS A 53 -9.94 4.36 -5.08
N PHE A 54 -9.95 5.51 -5.75
CA PHE A 54 -8.90 6.51 -5.66
C PHE A 54 -9.35 7.64 -4.75
N ILE A 55 -8.54 8.02 -3.76
CA ILE A 55 -8.80 9.17 -2.89
C ILE A 55 -7.72 10.20 -3.18
N ARG A 56 -8.11 11.31 -3.82
CA ARG A 56 -7.19 12.41 -4.09
C ARG A 56 -7.24 13.46 -2.98
N PHE A 57 -6.07 13.88 -2.53
CA PHE A 57 -5.91 14.96 -1.56
C PHE A 57 -5.38 16.20 -2.27
N LYS A 58 -5.95 17.37 -1.98
CA LYS A 58 -5.50 18.66 -2.55
C LYS A 58 -5.16 19.67 -1.45
N ASP A 59 -6.19 20.06 -0.69
CA ASP A 59 -6.10 21.16 0.27
C ASP A 59 -6.43 20.74 1.71
N SER A 60 -6.90 19.52 1.91
CA SER A 60 -7.34 19.01 3.21
C SER A 60 -7.00 17.54 3.35
N TYR A 61 -6.62 17.16 4.57
CA TYR A 61 -6.36 15.77 4.96
C TYR A 61 -7.41 15.25 5.96
N ASN A 62 -8.62 15.80 5.90
CA ASN A 62 -9.73 15.32 6.71
C ASN A 62 -10.44 14.15 6.04
N ALA A 63 -10.10 12.92 6.45
CA ALA A 63 -10.61 11.68 5.86
C ALA A 63 -11.15 10.68 6.90
N PRO A 64 -12.24 11.00 7.64
CA PRO A 64 -12.78 10.14 8.69
C PRO A 64 -13.25 8.77 8.19
N ASN A 65 -13.84 8.66 7.00
CA ASN A 65 -14.32 7.38 6.47
C ASN A 65 -13.15 6.48 6.07
N LEU A 66 -12.11 7.06 5.47
CA LEU A 66 -10.85 6.37 5.22
C LEU A 66 -10.20 5.91 6.53
N LYS A 67 -10.15 6.78 7.55
CA LYS A 67 -9.61 6.45 8.87
C LYS A 67 -10.34 5.27 9.50
N GLU A 68 -11.67 5.27 9.48
CA GLU A 68 -12.50 4.17 9.99
C GLU A 68 -12.08 2.82 9.37
N ILE A 69 -11.86 2.76 8.06
CA ILE A 69 -11.47 1.54 7.36
C ILE A 69 -10.03 1.13 7.66
N LEU A 70 -9.09 2.09 7.63
CA LEU A 70 -7.66 1.79 7.80
C LEU A 70 -7.31 1.39 9.25
N GLU A 71 -8.02 1.93 10.23
CA GLU A 71 -7.83 1.59 11.65
C GLU A 71 -8.65 0.36 12.10
N ASN A 72 -9.57 -0.15 11.27
CA ASN A 72 -10.36 -1.34 11.59
C ASN A 72 -9.51 -2.62 11.58
N GLU A 73 -9.30 -3.22 12.76
CA GLU A 73 -8.51 -4.45 12.94
C GLU A 73 -9.09 -5.67 12.21
N ASN A 74 -10.40 -5.69 11.92
CA ASN A 74 -11.05 -6.81 11.24
C ASN A 74 -10.82 -6.81 9.71
N ILE A 75 -10.28 -5.73 9.17
CA ILE A 75 -9.95 -5.62 7.74
C ILE A 75 -8.44 -5.77 7.59
N LEU A 76 -7.99 -6.76 6.83
CA LEU A 76 -6.57 -6.92 6.50
C LEU A 76 -6.15 -5.91 5.43
N LYS A 77 -5.09 -5.13 5.67
CA LYS A 77 -4.54 -4.17 4.71
C LYS A 77 -3.26 -4.72 4.07
N ILE A 78 -3.30 -4.96 2.76
CA ILE A 78 -2.18 -5.48 1.97
C ILE A 78 -1.44 -4.32 1.32
N PHE A 79 -0.14 -4.21 1.60
CA PHE A 79 0.76 -3.25 0.97
C PHE A 79 1.88 -3.97 0.20
N HIS A 80 2.56 -3.22 -0.65
CA HIS A 80 3.89 -3.58 -1.14
C HIS A 80 4.90 -2.52 -0.73
N TYR A 81 5.62 -2.74 0.37
CA TYR A 81 6.49 -1.74 1.01
C TYR A 81 5.75 -0.62 1.74
N GLY A 82 4.81 -0.99 2.61
CA GLY A 82 3.96 -0.05 3.35
C GLY A 82 4.69 0.93 4.27
N ARG A 83 5.99 0.74 4.56
CA ARG A 83 6.77 1.64 5.45
C ARG A 83 6.65 3.12 5.05
N SER A 84 6.71 3.41 3.74
CA SER A 84 6.54 4.79 3.24
C SER A 84 5.09 5.25 3.40
N ASP A 85 4.12 4.48 2.90
CA ASP A 85 2.69 4.79 2.97
C ASP A 85 2.22 5.09 4.39
N LEU A 86 2.55 4.22 5.33
CA LEU A 86 2.19 4.35 6.75
C LEU A 86 2.74 5.64 7.36
N SER A 87 3.96 6.02 7.00
CA SER A 87 4.58 7.26 7.51
C SER A 87 3.84 8.50 7.01
N PHE A 88 3.45 8.51 5.73
CA PHE A 88 2.61 9.58 5.17
C PHE A 88 1.21 9.59 5.79
N PHE A 89 0.60 8.43 6.03
CA PHE A 89 -0.74 8.37 6.62
C PHE A 89 -0.75 8.87 8.07
N LYS A 90 0.27 8.55 8.87
CA LYS A 90 0.45 9.13 10.21
C LYS A 90 0.60 10.64 10.14
N LYS A 91 1.50 11.13 9.27
CA LYS A 91 1.86 12.53 9.20
C LYS A 91 0.75 13.44 8.65
N HIS A 92 0.07 13.00 7.59
CA HIS A 92 -0.93 13.82 6.90
C HIS A 92 -2.34 13.57 7.42
N LEU A 93 -2.72 12.31 7.62
CA LEU A 93 -4.10 11.91 7.92
C LEU A 93 -4.34 11.61 9.40
N ASN A 94 -3.29 11.56 10.22
CA ASN A 94 -3.36 11.10 11.61
C ASN A 94 -4.06 9.72 11.72
N ILE A 95 -3.68 8.81 10.82
CA ILE A 95 -4.18 7.43 10.73
C ILE A 95 -3.07 6.47 11.18
N THR A 96 -3.42 5.55 12.08
CA THR A 96 -2.57 4.41 12.45
C THR A 96 -3.15 3.11 11.89
N VAL A 97 -2.68 2.69 10.72
CA VAL A 97 -3.20 1.50 10.05
C VAL A 97 -3.00 0.25 10.93
N LYS A 98 -4.04 -0.57 11.07
CA LYS A 98 -4.00 -1.84 11.82
C LYS A 98 -4.01 -3.06 10.91
N ASN A 99 -3.71 -4.26 11.40
CA ASN A 99 -3.82 -5.53 10.65
C ASN A 99 -3.22 -5.47 9.22
N ILE A 100 -1.89 -5.53 9.13
CA ILE A 100 -1.13 -5.29 7.89
C ILE A 100 -0.54 -6.60 7.36
N PHE A 101 -0.51 -6.74 6.03
CA PHE A 101 0.34 -7.70 5.33
C PHE A 101 1.22 -6.96 4.33
N ASP A 102 2.55 -7.05 4.48
CA ASP A 102 3.49 -6.44 3.52
C ASP A 102 4.11 -7.51 2.60
N THR A 103 3.77 -7.42 1.31
CA THR A 103 4.23 -8.38 0.30
C THR A 103 5.73 -8.29 0.01
N LYS A 104 6.38 -7.14 0.21
CA LYS A 104 7.82 -6.99 0.02
C LYS A 104 8.59 -7.60 1.18
N ILE A 105 8.15 -7.40 2.41
CA ILE A 105 8.69 -8.08 3.61
C ILE A 105 8.51 -9.59 3.46
N ALA A 106 7.28 -10.05 3.17
CA ALA A 106 6.99 -11.46 2.94
C ALA A 106 7.93 -12.05 1.88
N SER A 107 8.10 -11.36 0.74
CA SER A 107 8.99 -11.80 -0.33
C SER A 107 10.46 -11.85 0.10
N LYS A 108 10.97 -10.86 0.84
CA LYS A 108 12.36 -10.85 1.34
C LYS A 108 12.62 -12.02 2.29
N ILE A 109 11.63 -12.40 3.09
CA ILE A 109 11.76 -13.51 4.04
C ILE A 109 11.78 -14.85 3.31
N CYS A 110 10.88 -15.07 2.34
CA CYS A 110 10.64 -16.41 1.79
C CYS A 110 11.25 -16.68 0.41
N ARG A 111 11.61 -15.65 -0.38
CA ARG A 111 12.16 -15.82 -1.75
C ARG A 111 13.68 -15.58 -1.79
N LYS A 112 14.44 -16.43 -1.10
CA LYS A 112 15.89 -16.28 -0.91
C LYS A 112 16.75 -16.43 -2.16
N PHE A 113 16.20 -16.99 -3.24
CA PHE A 113 16.93 -17.23 -4.50
C PHE A 113 17.04 -15.98 -5.38
N THR A 114 16.48 -14.84 -4.96
CA THR A 114 16.49 -13.58 -5.72
C THR A 114 16.62 -12.40 -4.78
N MET A 115 17.20 -11.31 -5.27
CA MET A 115 17.24 -10.01 -4.59
C MET A 115 16.17 -9.04 -5.13
N HIS A 116 15.39 -9.49 -6.14
CA HIS A 116 14.41 -8.68 -6.84
C HIS A 116 13.04 -8.75 -6.17
N HIS A 117 12.82 -7.86 -5.20
CA HIS A 117 11.59 -7.84 -4.39
C HIS A 117 10.62 -6.69 -4.69
N GLY A 118 10.85 -5.91 -5.75
CA GLY A 118 9.91 -4.87 -6.15
C GLY A 118 8.64 -5.41 -6.80
N LEU A 119 7.54 -4.66 -6.73
CA LEU A 119 6.21 -5.10 -7.17
C LEU A 119 6.20 -5.66 -8.60
N LYS A 120 6.78 -4.93 -9.56
CA LYS A 120 6.94 -5.40 -10.95
C LYS A 120 7.58 -6.80 -11.05
N ASN A 121 8.58 -7.10 -10.23
CA ASN A 121 9.23 -8.41 -10.23
C ASN A 121 8.32 -9.48 -9.61
N LEU A 122 7.66 -9.18 -8.49
CA LEU A 122 6.72 -10.11 -7.87
C LEU A 122 5.55 -10.44 -8.80
N THR A 123 4.97 -9.43 -9.44
CA THR A 123 3.85 -9.60 -10.39
C THR A 123 4.27 -10.43 -11.59
N LYS A 124 5.49 -10.23 -12.11
CA LYS A 124 6.05 -11.05 -13.19
C LYS A 124 6.31 -12.48 -12.75
N ASP A 125 7.03 -12.67 -11.65
CA ASP A 125 7.51 -13.99 -11.22
C ASP A 125 6.39 -14.88 -10.68
N LEU A 126 5.40 -14.29 -9.98
CA LEU A 126 4.34 -15.05 -9.32
C LEU A 126 3.07 -15.16 -10.17
N LEU A 127 2.80 -14.18 -11.04
CA LEU A 127 1.57 -14.10 -11.83
C LEU A 127 1.79 -14.10 -13.34
N GLY A 128 3.03 -13.98 -13.82
CA GLY A 128 3.33 -13.88 -15.27
C GLY A 128 2.93 -12.55 -15.90
N ILE A 129 2.61 -11.52 -15.08
CA ILE A 129 2.10 -10.23 -15.56
C ILE A 129 3.24 -9.19 -15.52
N THR A 130 3.41 -8.44 -16.61
CA THR A 130 4.40 -7.35 -16.67
C THR A 130 3.73 -6.03 -16.35
N LEU A 131 4.22 -5.35 -15.30
CA LEU A 131 3.79 -4.00 -14.95
C LEU A 131 4.62 -2.95 -15.70
N ASP A 132 3.91 -1.92 -16.14
CA ASP A 132 4.46 -0.67 -16.61
C ASP A 132 4.84 0.22 -15.41
N LYS A 133 5.95 0.94 -15.51
CA LYS A 133 6.49 1.82 -14.47
C LYS A 133 6.67 3.26 -14.91
N GLU A 134 6.28 3.62 -16.13
CA GLU A 134 6.53 4.95 -16.70
C GLU A 134 5.98 6.10 -15.83
N MET A 135 4.87 5.87 -15.11
CA MET A 135 4.23 6.93 -14.33
C MET A 135 4.68 6.99 -12.85
N GLN A 136 5.60 6.14 -12.42
CA GLN A 136 6.09 6.09 -11.04
C GLN A 136 6.67 7.44 -10.57
N THR A 137 7.33 8.17 -11.48
CA THR A 137 7.96 9.46 -11.19
C THR A 137 7.22 10.63 -11.87
N SER A 138 5.93 10.45 -12.16
CA SER A 138 5.10 11.52 -12.73
C SER A 138 4.69 12.55 -11.67
N ASP A 139 4.23 13.73 -12.11
CA ASP A 139 3.68 14.72 -11.19
C ASP A 139 2.28 14.31 -10.71
N TRP A 140 2.19 13.89 -9.45
CA TRP A 140 0.94 13.52 -8.79
C TRP A 140 0.20 14.71 -8.17
N GLY A 141 0.80 15.91 -8.15
CA GLY A 141 0.18 17.13 -7.62
C GLY A 141 -0.80 17.80 -8.59
N VAL A 142 -1.18 17.13 -9.68
CA VAL A 142 -1.99 17.69 -10.76
C VAL A 142 -3.49 17.73 -10.44
N ASP A 143 -4.18 18.72 -10.99
CA ASP A 143 -5.63 18.90 -10.86
C ASP A 143 -6.46 17.85 -11.58
N LYS A 144 -5.87 17.09 -12.50
CA LYS A 144 -6.52 15.98 -13.21
C LYS A 144 -5.48 14.95 -13.61
N TYR A 145 -5.69 13.71 -13.19
CA TYR A 145 -4.81 12.60 -13.57
C TYR A 145 -5.04 12.20 -15.02
N THR A 146 -3.94 11.86 -15.71
CA THR A 146 -4.01 11.26 -17.04
C THR A 146 -4.50 9.81 -16.95
N GLU A 147 -4.98 9.25 -18.06
CA GLU A 147 -5.36 7.83 -18.12
C GLU A 147 -4.19 6.90 -17.78
N GLN A 148 -2.96 7.30 -18.14
CA GLN A 148 -1.75 6.55 -17.82
C GLN A 148 -1.48 6.55 -16.31
N GLN A 149 -1.65 7.67 -15.61
CA GLN A 149 -1.52 7.75 -14.15
C GLN A 149 -2.55 6.86 -13.46
N ILE A 150 -3.82 6.97 -13.84
CA ILE A 150 -4.91 6.15 -13.29
C ILE A 150 -4.64 4.65 -13.52
N LYS A 151 -4.18 4.28 -14.71
CA LYS A 151 -3.84 2.90 -15.03
C LYS A 151 -2.63 2.39 -14.23
N TYR A 152 -1.61 3.22 -14.07
CA TYR A 152 -0.44 2.89 -13.25
C TYR A 152 -0.86 2.62 -11.79
N ALA A 153 -1.50 3.60 -11.14
CA ALA A 153 -1.91 3.50 -9.73
C ALA A 153 -2.90 2.34 -9.49
N ALA A 154 -3.80 2.06 -10.44
CA ALA A 154 -4.67 0.88 -10.34
C ALA A 154 -3.88 -0.43 -10.31
N ASN A 155 -2.86 -0.58 -11.16
CA ASN A 155 -2.09 -1.82 -11.25
C ASN A 155 -1.27 -2.10 -9.99
N ASP A 156 -0.94 -1.07 -9.21
CA ASP A 156 -0.19 -1.24 -7.97
C ASP A 156 -1.02 -1.92 -6.86
N VAL A 157 -2.36 -1.90 -6.95
CA VAL A 157 -3.26 -2.57 -5.98
C VAL A 157 -4.00 -3.79 -6.52
N LEU A 158 -4.32 -3.84 -7.82
CA LEU A 158 -5.15 -4.90 -8.42
C LEU A 158 -4.59 -6.31 -8.25
N HIS A 159 -3.27 -6.44 -8.10
CA HIS A 159 -2.58 -7.73 -8.04
C HIS A 159 -2.20 -8.17 -6.63
N LEU A 160 -2.28 -7.28 -5.63
CA LEU A 160 -1.72 -7.55 -4.29
C LEU A 160 -2.39 -8.72 -3.58
N HIS A 161 -3.70 -8.91 -3.74
CA HIS A 161 -4.41 -10.08 -3.19
C HIS A 161 -3.84 -11.41 -3.72
N LYS A 162 -3.61 -11.49 -5.04
CA LYS A 162 -3.06 -12.69 -5.68
C LYS A 162 -1.61 -12.92 -5.26
N ILE A 163 -0.81 -11.85 -5.15
CA ILE A 163 0.58 -11.91 -4.69
C ILE A 163 0.64 -12.38 -3.23
N LYS A 164 -0.17 -11.79 -2.34
CA LYS A 164 -0.30 -12.17 -0.94
C LYS A 164 -0.60 -13.65 -0.78
N ASN A 165 -1.62 -14.17 -1.50
CA ASN A 165 -1.97 -15.59 -1.44
C ASN A 165 -0.81 -16.52 -1.86
N LYS A 166 -0.06 -16.16 -2.91
CA LYS A 166 1.13 -16.93 -3.33
C LYS A 166 2.24 -16.89 -2.28
N LEU A 167 2.51 -15.72 -1.71
CA LEU A 167 3.55 -15.55 -0.69
C LEU A 167 3.21 -16.24 0.62
N GLU A 168 1.94 -16.28 1.04
CA GLU A 168 1.50 -17.03 2.23
C GLU A 168 1.77 -18.52 2.09
N ILE A 169 1.51 -19.11 0.92
CA ILE A 169 1.82 -20.53 0.65
C ILE A 169 3.32 -20.78 0.83
N ILE A 170 4.17 -19.90 0.29
CA ILE A 170 5.62 -20.03 0.40
C ILE A 170 6.07 -19.82 1.85
N LEU A 171 5.58 -18.80 2.54
CA LEU A 171 5.90 -18.54 3.96
C LEU A 171 5.55 -19.73 4.86
N LYS A 172 4.40 -20.38 4.63
CA LYS A 172 4.01 -21.60 5.35
C LYS A 172 4.95 -22.76 5.03
N ARG A 173 5.24 -23.01 3.74
CA ARG A 173 6.19 -24.05 3.30
C ARG A 173 7.57 -23.89 3.95
N GLU A 174 8.06 -22.66 4.05
CA GLU A 174 9.37 -22.35 4.64
C GLU A 174 9.34 -22.24 6.18
N ASN A 175 8.19 -22.44 6.83
CA ASN A 175 7.99 -22.25 8.27
C ASN A 175 8.41 -20.84 8.77
N LYS A 176 8.08 -19.81 7.99
CA LYS A 176 8.43 -18.40 8.28
C LYS A 176 7.23 -17.47 8.50
N HIS A 177 6.01 -17.99 8.47
CA HIS A 177 4.78 -17.20 8.64
C HIS A 177 4.76 -16.39 9.95
N LEU A 178 5.03 -17.01 11.12
CA LEU A 178 5.07 -16.30 12.40
C LEU A 178 6.11 -15.17 12.46
N LEU A 179 7.26 -15.37 11.80
CA LEU A 179 8.28 -14.31 11.72
C LEU A 179 7.79 -13.14 10.86
N ALA A 180 7.15 -13.43 9.73
CA ALA A 180 6.58 -12.40 8.87
C ALA A 180 5.49 -11.59 9.59
N GLU A 181 4.60 -12.25 10.34
CA GLU A 181 3.56 -11.61 11.16
C GLU A 181 4.17 -10.59 12.14
N LYS A 182 5.20 -11.01 12.91
CA LYS A 182 5.91 -10.11 13.82
C LYS A 182 6.58 -8.93 13.10
N CYS A 183 7.10 -9.14 11.89
CA CYS A 183 7.63 -8.05 11.09
C CYS A 183 6.55 -7.07 10.63
N PHE A 184 5.35 -7.55 10.30
CA PHE A 184 4.23 -6.69 9.92
C PHE A 184 3.73 -5.87 11.11
N GLU A 185 3.61 -6.48 12.29
CA GLU A 185 3.26 -5.79 13.54
C GLU A 185 4.26 -4.67 13.87
N PHE A 186 5.55 -4.91 13.64
CA PHE A 186 6.61 -3.93 13.89
C PHE A 186 6.60 -2.74 12.91
N LEU A 187 5.88 -2.80 11.79
CA LEU A 187 5.86 -1.69 10.81
C LEU A 187 5.37 -0.37 11.43
N ASP A 188 4.41 -0.45 12.35
CA ASP A 188 3.89 0.72 13.07
C ASP A 188 5.03 1.42 13.83
N THR A 189 5.76 0.67 14.67
CA THR A 189 6.93 1.18 15.39
C THR A 189 8.04 1.64 14.44
N ARG A 190 8.30 0.90 13.36
CA ARG A 190 9.31 1.26 12.36
C ARG A 190 9.02 2.63 11.74
N THR A 191 7.76 2.94 11.45
CA THR A 191 7.37 4.25 10.92
C THR A 191 7.49 5.36 11.96
N ASP A 192 7.26 5.08 13.25
CA ASP A 192 7.51 6.06 14.32
C ASP A 192 8.99 6.40 14.43
N LEU A 193 9.88 5.40 14.31
CA LEU A 193 11.32 5.63 14.27
C LEU A 193 11.71 6.54 13.11
N ASP A 194 11.17 6.29 11.91
CA ASP A 194 11.44 7.11 10.71
C ASP A 194 11.03 8.57 10.91
N LEU A 195 9.82 8.79 11.44
CA LEU A 195 9.29 10.13 11.69
C LEU A 195 10.06 10.89 12.78
N ASN A 196 10.80 10.18 13.64
CA ASN A 196 11.70 10.75 14.64
C ASN A 196 13.15 10.85 14.16
N GLY A 197 13.44 10.56 12.88
CA GLY A 197 14.78 10.64 12.31
C GLY A 197 15.74 9.56 12.84
N LEU A 198 15.19 8.45 13.34
CA LEU A 198 15.96 7.33 13.87
C LEU A 198 16.00 6.24 12.80
N ASP A 199 17.14 6.05 12.12
CA ASP A 199 17.30 5.01 11.10
C ASP A 199 17.46 3.62 11.73
N ASP A 200 18.57 2.92 11.49
CA ASP A 200 18.81 1.62 12.09
C ASP A 200 19.39 1.77 13.49
N ILE A 201 18.50 1.77 14.48
CA ILE A 201 18.85 1.82 15.90
C ILE A 201 19.61 0.58 16.40
N PHE A 202 19.84 -0.42 15.55
CA PHE A 202 20.60 -1.64 15.87
C PHE A 202 21.97 -1.69 15.16
N GLU A 203 22.33 -0.69 14.34
CA GLU A 203 23.68 -0.58 13.75
C GLU A 203 24.71 -0.09 14.81
N HIS A 204 25.96 -0.56 14.67
CA HIS A 204 27.12 -0.19 15.52
C HIS A 204 28.08 0.75 14.79
#